data_AF-A0A9D2T1B9-F1
#
_entry.id   AF-A0A9D2T1B9-F1
#
_cell.length_a   1.000
_cell.length_b   1.000
_cell.length_c   1.000
_cell.angle_alpha   90.00
_cell.angle_beta   90.00
_cell.angle_gamma   90.00
#
_symmetry.space_group_name_H-M   'P 1'
#
loop_
_entity.id
_entity.type
_entity.pdbx_description
1 polymer ?
#
loop_
_entity_poly.entity_id
_entity_poly.type
_entity_poly.pdbx_seq_one_letter_code
_entity_poly.pdbx_strand_id
1 'polypeptide(L)'
;MNILMYISDYLVPFIVLSIVVYGVMNGVNVYESFIKGAKSGFLTVIRLMPTLIGLMAAVGILRASGFLDFIADAIGQFSGLIGFPGELVPLTVVKMFSSSAATGLLLDIFKEFGTDSRIGLIASISLCCTETIFYTMSVYFMTAGVKHSRYTLAGALLATFAGLAASVFLADLLLPLGL
;
A
#
# COMPACT_ATOMS: atom_id res chain seq x y z
N MET A 1 -3.77 -8.15 25.76
CA MET A 1 -2.94 -8.20 24.52
C MET A 1 -2.67 -9.61 24.00
N ASN A 2 -2.41 -10.64 24.82
CA ASN A 2 -2.10 -11.99 24.30
C ASN A 2 -3.22 -12.67 23.49
N ILE A 3 -4.49 -12.52 23.89
CA ILE A 3 -5.63 -13.11 23.16
C ILE A 3 -5.71 -12.58 21.71
N LEU A 4 -5.45 -11.29 21.51
CA LEU A 4 -5.53 -10.65 20.19
C LEU A 4 -4.39 -11.13 19.28
N MET A 5 -3.19 -11.27 19.85
CA MET A 5 -2.04 -11.88 19.17
C MET A 5 -2.33 -13.33 18.77
N TYR A 6 -2.87 -14.14 19.68
CA TYR A 6 -3.26 -15.52 19.37
C TYR A 6 -4.29 -15.60 18.23
N ILE A 7 -5.31 -14.75 18.25
CA ILE A 7 -6.30 -14.70 17.16
C ILE A 7 -5.61 -14.37 15.84
N SER A 8 -4.71 -13.38 15.83
CA SER A 8 -3.99 -12.96 14.63
C SER A 8 -3.09 -14.06 14.07
N ASP A 9 -2.38 -14.79 14.94
CA ASP A 9 -1.50 -15.89 14.56
C ASP A 9 -2.26 -17.08 13.95
N TYR A 10 -3.46 -17.38 14.47
CA TYR A 10 -4.28 -18.49 13.98
C TYR A 10 -5.16 -18.15 12.77
N LEU A 11 -5.32 -16.87 12.44
CA LEU A 11 -6.23 -16.43 11.39
C LEU A 11 -5.86 -16.99 10.01
N VAL A 12 -4.57 -16.94 9.64
CA VAL A 12 -4.10 -17.45 8.34
C VAL A 12 -4.25 -18.98 8.24
N PRO A 13 -3.75 -19.79 9.20
CA PRO A 13 -3.99 -21.23 9.19
C PRO A 13 -5.48 -21.60 9.13
N PHE A 14 -6.32 -20.88 9.87
CA PHE A 14 -7.76 -21.12 9.90
C PHE A 14 -8.42 -20.88 8.54
N ILE A 15 -8.08 -19.78 7.86
CA ILE A 15 -8.58 -19.48 6.50
C ILE A 15 -8.15 -20.56 5.51
N VAL A 16 -6.87 -20.97 5.55
CA VAL A 16 -6.36 -22.02 4.66
C VAL A 16 -7.11 -23.34 4.88
N LEU A 17 -7.26 -23.74 6.15
CA LEU A 17 -7.97 -24.97 6.51
C LEU A 17 -9.44 -24.93 6.07
N SER A 18 -10.13 -23.81 6.27
CA SER A 18 -11.55 -23.67 5.90
C SER A 18 -11.76 -23.75 4.38
N ILE A 19 -10.85 -23.20 3.57
CA ILE A 19 -10.90 -23.36 2.10
C ILE A 19 -10.71 -24.83 1.71
N VAL A 20 -9.75 -25.54 2.32
CA VAL A 20 -9.48 -26.95 2.03
C VAL A 20 -10.69 -27.82 2.42
N VAL A 21 -11.22 -27.64 3.64
CA VAL A 21 -12.41 -28.36 4.11
C VAL A 21 -13.60 -28.10 3.20
N TYR A 22 -13.86 -26.84 2.83
CA TYR A 22 -14.94 -26.50 1.91
C TYR A 22 -14.76 -27.16 0.53
N GLY A 23 -13.54 -27.18 0.00
CA GLY A 23 -13.25 -27.85 -1.27
C GLY A 23 -13.52 -29.36 -1.22
N VAL A 24 -13.09 -30.02 -0.14
CA VAL A 24 -13.34 -31.46 0.08
C VAL A 24 -14.84 -31.74 0.24
N MET A 25 -15.57 -30.93 1.03
CA MET A 25 -17.01 -31.08 1.22
C MET A 25 -17.81 -30.98 -0.08
N ASN A 26 -17.34 -30.17 -1.04
CA ASN A 26 -17.95 -30.03 -2.36
C ASN A 26 -17.42 -31.03 -3.41
N GLY A 27 -16.61 -32.01 -2.99
CA GLY A 27 -16.05 -33.02 -3.90
C GLY A 27 -15.03 -32.48 -4.91
N VAL A 28 -14.43 -31.32 -4.63
CA VAL A 28 -13.41 -30.72 -5.49
C VAL A 28 -12.05 -31.38 -5.23
N ASN A 29 -11.30 -31.68 -6.29
CA ASN A 29 -9.89 -32.06 -6.16
C ASN A 29 -9.06 -30.83 -5.75
N VAL A 30 -8.92 -30.64 -4.44
CA VAL A 30 -8.25 -29.46 -3.84
C VAL A 30 -6.80 -29.38 -4.28
N TYR A 31 -6.10 -30.52 -4.35
CA TYR A 31 -4.69 -30.55 -4.75
C TYR A 31 -4.50 -30.10 -6.20
N GLU A 32 -5.27 -30.65 -7.13
CA GLU A 32 -5.18 -30.27 -8.55
C GLU A 32 -5.58 -28.81 -8.77
N SER A 33 -6.63 -28.34 -8.09
CA SER A 33 -7.06 -26.94 -8.12
C SER A 33 -5.98 -25.99 -7.61
N PHE A 34 -5.31 -26.37 -6.51
CA PHE A 34 -4.17 -25.63 -5.96
C PHE A 34 -3.01 -25.54 -6.95
N ILE A 35 -2.59 -26.67 -7.54
CA ILE A 35 -1.48 -26.69 -8.51
C ILE A 35 -1.80 -25.83 -9.74
N LYS A 36 -3.04 -25.91 -10.26
CA LYS A 36 -3.49 -25.07 -11.38
C LYS A 36 -3.45 -23.59 -11.02
N GLY A 37 -3.96 -23.24 -9.84
CA GLY A 37 -3.90 -21.88 -9.29
C GLY A 37 -2.46 -21.38 -9.15
N ALA A 38 -1.59 -22.16 -8.52
CA ALA A 38 -0.18 -21.84 -8.33
C ALA A 38 0.54 -21.59 -9.66
N LYS A 39 0.31 -22.43 -10.68
CA LYS A 39 0.89 -22.25 -12.02
C LYS A 39 0.44 -20.94 -12.67
N SER A 40 -0.85 -20.60 -12.57
CA SER A 40 -1.38 -19.34 -13.10
C SER A 40 -0.83 -18.11 -12.36
N GLY A 41 -0.68 -18.22 -11.03
CA GLY A 41 -0.06 -17.18 -10.21
C GLY A 41 1.40 -16.96 -10.60
N PHE A 42 2.16 -18.03 -10.80
CA PHE A 42 3.56 -17.96 -11.23
C PHE A 42 3.72 -17.21 -12.57
N LEU A 43 2.85 -17.49 -13.55
CA LEU A 43 2.87 -16.77 -14.83
C LEU A 43 2.55 -15.28 -14.65
N THR A 44 1.59 -14.95 -13.78
CA THR A 44 1.26 -13.57 -13.43
C THR A 44 2.45 -12.84 -12.81
N VAL A 45 3.17 -13.49 -11.88
CA VAL A 45 4.37 -12.92 -11.25
C VAL A 45 5.44 -12.61 -12.30
N ILE A 46 5.75 -13.55 -13.20
CA ILE A 46 6.72 -13.32 -14.28
C ILE A 46 6.32 -12.14 -15.17
N ARG A 47 5.02 -11.96 -15.43
CA ARG A 47 4.52 -10.86 -16.26
C ARG A 47 4.63 -9.49 -15.59
N LEU A 48 4.40 -9.42 -14.27
CA LEU A 48 4.42 -8.16 -13.51
C LEU A 48 5.84 -7.76 -13.04
N MET A 49 6.69 -8.76 -12.77
CA MET A 49 8.02 -8.57 -12.19
C MET A 49 8.89 -7.54 -12.94
N PRO A 50 8.99 -7.52 -14.28
CA PRO A 50 9.80 -6.53 -14.98
C PRO A 50 9.36 -5.08 -14.72
N THR A 51 8.06 -4.83 -14.74
CA THR A 51 7.50 -3.50 -14.46
C THR A 51 7.76 -3.09 -13.02
N LEU A 52 7.58 -4.01 -12.06
CA LEU A 52 7.84 -3.75 -10.64
C LEU A 52 9.33 -3.48 -10.38
N ILE A 53 10.25 -4.23 -10.98
CA ILE A 53 11.70 -4.02 -10.84
C ILE A 53 12.09 -2.64 -11.39
N GLY A 54 11.64 -2.29 -12.60
CA GLY A 54 11.96 -0.99 -13.20
C GLY A 54 11.45 0.17 -12.36
N LEU A 55 10.24 0.04 -11.83
CA LEU A 55 9.63 1.02 -10.95
C LEU A 55 10.34 1.15 -9.60
N MET A 56 10.65 0.02 -8.94
CA MET A 56 11.36 0.01 -7.66
C MET A 56 12.78 0.55 -7.81
N ALA A 57 13.47 0.26 -8.92
CA ALA A 57 14.78 0.83 -9.22
C ALA A 57 14.70 2.35 -9.43
N ALA A 58 13.73 2.83 -10.22
CA ALA A 58 13.53 4.27 -10.43
C ALA A 58 13.22 5.00 -9.12
N VAL A 59 12.33 4.45 -8.29
CA VAL A 59 12.02 4.98 -6.96
C VAL A 59 13.25 4.95 -6.04
N GLY A 60 14.03 3.87 -6.05
CA GLY A 60 15.26 3.75 -5.28
C GLY A 60 16.29 4.82 -5.66
N ILE A 61 16.47 5.07 -6.97
CA ILE A 61 17.31 6.15 -7.49
C ILE A 61 16.77 7.52 -7.05
N LEU A 62 15.46 7.74 -7.13
CA LEU A 62 14.80 8.99 -6.74
C LEU A 62 14.94 9.29 -5.24
N ARG A 63 14.91 8.25 -4.40
CA ARG A 63 15.14 8.36 -2.95
C ARG A 63 16.62 8.63 -2.67
N ALA A 64 17.53 7.86 -3.29
CA ALA A 64 18.97 8.00 -3.07
C ALA A 64 19.55 9.32 -3.59
N SER A 65 18.88 9.98 -4.54
CA SER A 65 19.30 11.29 -5.07
C SER A 65 18.97 12.46 -4.14
N GLY A 66 18.23 12.25 -3.04
CA GLY A 66 17.74 13.33 -2.17
C GLY A 66 16.64 14.18 -2.81
N PHE A 67 16.15 13.81 -3.99
CA PHE A 67 15.09 14.57 -4.68
C PHE A 67 13.76 14.54 -3.92
N LEU A 68 13.43 13.41 -3.30
CA LEU A 68 12.24 13.30 -2.46
C LEU A 68 12.34 14.17 -1.21
N ASP A 69 13.53 14.28 -0.61
CA ASP A 69 13.78 15.15 0.55
C ASP A 69 13.71 16.62 0.14
N PHE A 70 14.26 16.99 -1.01
CA PHE A 70 14.11 18.34 -1.58
C PHE A 70 12.64 18.72 -1.81
N ILE A 71 11.83 17.81 -2.37
CA ILE A 71 10.39 18.03 -2.51
C ILE A 71 9.72 18.11 -1.14
N ALA A 72 10.09 17.24 -0.19
CA ALA A 72 9.54 17.24 1.16
C ALA A 72 9.85 18.54 1.89
N ASP A 73 11.03 19.13 1.71
CA ASP A 73 11.41 20.42 2.30
C ASP A 73 10.66 21.58 1.63
N ALA A 74 10.54 21.56 0.30
CA ALA A 74 9.81 22.59 -0.45
C ALA A 74 8.30 22.56 -0.16
N ILE A 75 7.73 21.36 -0.05
CA ILE A 75 6.32 21.15 0.32
C ILE A 75 6.13 21.31 1.82
N GLY A 76 7.12 21.02 2.66
CA GLY A 76 7.08 21.08 4.12
C GLY A 76 6.70 22.47 4.65
N GLN A 77 7.13 23.51 3.94
CA GLN A 77 6.72 24.89 4.21
C GLN A 77 5.21 25.11 4.07
N PHE A 78 4.53 24.33 3.21
CA PHE A 78 3.08 24.35 3.00
C PHE A 78 2.34 23.21 3.73
N SER A 79 2.94 22.02 3.88
CA SER A 79 2.30 20.86 4.54
C SER A 79 2.23 21.04 6.05
N GLY A 80 3.13 21.84 6.64
CA GLY A 80 3.04 22.29 8.03
C GLY A 80 1.74 23.04 8.34
N LEU A 81 1.13 23.71 7.36
CA LEU A 81 -0.18 24.37 7.51
C LEU A 81 -1.35 23.36 7.52
N ILE A 82 -1.17 22.17 6.94
CA ILE A 82 -2.18 21.10 6.86
C ILE A 82 -1.94 20.03 7.95
N GLY A 83 -0.78 20.06 8.64
CA GLY A 83 -0.43 19.12 9.70
C GLY A 83 0.09 17.76 9.20
N PHE A 84 0.39 17.62 7.90
CA PHE A 84 0.94 16.39 7.32
C PHE A 84 2.47 16.31 7.53
N PRO A 85 2.99 15.26 8.20
CA PRO A 85 4.42 15.10 8.49
C PRO A 85 5.26 14.99 7.21
N GLY A 86 6.39 15.71 7.15
CA GLY A 86 7.30 15.69 6.01
C GLY A 86 7.92 14.31 5.76
N GLU A 87 8.10 13.54 6.84
CA GLU A 87 8.61 12.16 6.86
C GLU A 87 7.72 11.19 6.05
N LEU A 88 6.45 11.55 5.83
CA LEU A 88 5.48 10.75 5.07
C LEU A 88 5.41 11.13 3.59
N VAL A 89 6.12 12.18 3.15
CA VAL A 89 6.18 12.58 1.73
C VAL A 89 6.81 11.48 0.88
N PRO A 90 7.97 10.89 1.25
CA PRO A 90 8.53 9.77 0.49
C PRO A 90 7.56 8.58 0.41
N LEU A 91 6.91 8.21 1.52
CA LEU A 91 5.92 7.14 1.56
C LEU A 91 4.78 7.39 0.55
N THR A 92 4.23 8.60 0.56
CA THR A 92 3.12 9.01 -0.31
C THR A 92 3.51 8.96 -1.79
N VAL A 93 4.69 9.50 -2.13
CA VAL A 93 5.19 9.50 -3.51
C VAL A 93 5.40 8.06 -3.98
N VAL A 94 6.07 7.24 -3.18
CA VAL A 94 6.31 5.84 -3.52
C VAL A 94 5.00 5.07 -3.64
N LYS A 95 4.01 5.32 -2.78
CA LYS A 95 2.69 4.68 -2.84
C LYS A 95 1.96 4.96 -4.15
N MET A 96 2.10 6.14 -4.75
CA MET A 96 1.49 6.42 -6.07
C MET A 96 2.05 5.54 -7.19
N PHE A 97 3.27 5.02 -7.02
CA PHE A 97 3.90 4.11 -7.97
C PHE A 97 3.70 2.65 -7.55
N SER A 98 4.02 2.28 -6.32
CA SER A 98 4.05 0.89 -5.86
C SER A 98 3.60 0.74 -4.41
N SER A 99 2.57 -0.08 -4.20
CA SER A 99 2.11 -0.39 -2.84
C SER A 99 3.08 -1.27 -2.09
N SER A 100 3.76 -2.21 -2.76
CA SER A 100 4.72 -3.11 -2.10
C SER A 100 5.99 -2.39 -1.65
N ALA A 101 6.49 -1.45 -2.45
CA ALA A 101 7.61 -0.60 -2.06
C ALA A 101 7.24 0.33 -0.90
N ALA A 102 6.03 0.91 -0.96
CA ALA A 102 5.51 1.77 0.10
C ALA A 102 5.30 1.00 1.42
N THR A 103 4.88 -0.27 1.39
CA THR A 103 4.83 -1.11 2.59
C THR A 103 6.22 -1.27 3.23
N GLY A 104 7.29 -1.40 2.44
CA GLY A 104 8.65 -1.42 2.98
C GLY A 104 9.00 -0.13 3.75
N LEU A 105 8.70 1.02 3.16
CA LEU A 105 8.88 2.33 3.83
C LEU A 105 8.01 2.47 5.08
N LEU A 106 6.76 1.98 5.06
CA LEU A 106 5.89 1.96 6.21
C LEU A 106 6.49 1.14 7.36
N LEU A 107 7.08 -0.02 7.07
CA LEU A 107 7.73 -0.85 8.08
C LEU A 107 8.98 -0.16 8.67
N ASP A 108 9.70 0.62 7.88
CA ASP A 108 10.81 1.45 8.39
C ASP A 108 10.28 2.55 9.32
N ILE A 109 9.20 3.24 8.94
CA ILE A 109 8.51 4.23 9.79
C ILE A 109 8.04 3.59 11.10
N PHE A 110 7.47 2.38 11.06
CA PHE A 110 7.04 1.68 12.27
C PHE A 110 8.20 1.31 13.20
N LYS A 111 9.37 0.96 12.64
CA LYS A 111 10.56 0.69 13.46
C LYS A 111 11.12 1.95 14.10
N GLU A 112 11.07 3.07 13.39
CA GLU A 112 11.65 4.34 13.84
C GLU A 112 10.74 5.09 14.83
N PHE A 113 9.45 5.20 14.51
CA PHE A 113 8.50 6.01 15.28
C PHE A 113 7.52 5.18 16.12
N GLY A 114 7.35 3.89 15.83
CA GLY A 114 6.32 3.04 16.44
C GLY A 114 4.98 3.13 15.72
N THR A 115 4.20 2.05 15.77
CA THR A 115 2.88 1.94 15.11
C THR A 115 1.83 2.87 15.70
N ASP A 116 1.87 3.08 17.01
CA ASP A 116 0.89 3.88 17.76
C ASP A 116 1.27 5.37 17.82
N SER A 117 2.38 5.76 17.19
CA SER A 117 2.76 7.16 17.07
C SER A 117 1.84 7.89 16.08
N ARG A 118 1.78 9.22 16.19
CA ARG A 118 1.06 10.06 15.22
C ARG A 118 1.50 9.78 13.78
N ILE A 119 2.81 9.70 13.55
CA ILE A 119 3.38 9.42 12.23
C ILE A 119 3.00 8.00 11.78
N GLY A 120 3.07 7.01 12.67
CA GLY A 120 2.66 5.62 12.39
C GLY A 120 1.18 5.49 12.03
N LEU A 121 0.28 6.18 12.74
CA LEU A 121 -1.15 6.18 12.46
C LEU A 121 -1.47 6.87 11.13
N ILE A 122 -0.91 8.06 10.87
CA ILE A 122 -1.09 8.75 9.59
C ILE A 122 -0.56 7.89 8.45
N ALA A 123 0.62 7.28 8.59
CA ALA A 123 1.21 6.38 7.61
C ALA A 123 0.31 5.15 7.34
N SER A 124 -0.26 4.57 8.39
CA SER A 124 -1.16 3.41 8.28
C SER A 124 -2.45 3.74 7.52
N ILE A 125 -3.11 4.84 7.91
CA ILE A 125 -4.38 5.26 7.30
C ILE A 125 -4.15 5.70 5.85
N SER A 126 -3.12 6.52 5.61
CA SER A 126 -2.77 6.99 4.26
C SER A 126 -2.45 5.83 3.32
N LEU A 127 -1.68 4.82 3.77
CA LEU A 127 -1.34 3.68 2.92
C LEU A 127 -2.56 2.82 2.56
N CYS A 128 -3.59 2.80 3.42
CA CYS A 128 -4.82 2.06 3.23
C CYS A 128 -5.85 2.80 2.36
N CYS A 129 -5.93 4.13 2.45
CA CYS A 129 -6.95 4.93 1.75
C CYS A 129 -6.51 5.45 0.37
N THR A 130 -5.22 5.37 0.05
CA THR A 130 -4.67 5.86 -1.22
C THR A 130 -4.34 4.72 -2.19
N GLU A 131 -4.29 5.04 -3.47
CA GLU A 131 -4.03 4.08 -4.54
C GLU A 131 -2.69 4.28 -5.26
N THR A 132 -2.25 3.21 -5.91
CA THR A 132 -1.10 3.16 -6.81
C THR A 132 -1.46 3.72 -8.18
N ILE A 133 -1.62 5.04 -8.27
CA ILE A 133 -2.12 5.76 -9.47
C ILE A 133 -1.40 5.31 -10.75
N PHE A 134 -0.07 5.32 -10.78
CA PHE A 134 0.67 5.04 -12.00
C PHE A 134 0.68 3.55 -12.36
N TYR A 135 0.66 2.67 -11.36
CA TYR A 135 0.57 1.22 -11.59
C TYR A 135 -0.82 0.82 -12.11
N THR A 136 -1.89 1.32 -11.49
CA THR A 136 -3.27 1.08 -11.96
C THR A 136 -3.49 1.63 -13.37
N MET A 137 -3.02 2.84 -13.66
CA MET A 137 -3.13 3.43 -15.00
C MET A 137 -2.26 2.71 -16.06
N SER A 138 -1.12 2.14 -15.71
CA SER A 138 -0.26 1.45 -16.69
C SER A 138 -0.64 -0.01 -16.90
N VAL A 139 -0.92 -0.74 -15.83
CA VAL A 139 -1.20 -2.17 -15.88
C VAL A 139 -2.69 -2.43 -16.01
N TYR A 140 -3.53 -1.85 -15.14
CA TYR A 140 -4.94 -2.22 -15.09
C TYR A 140 -5.70 -1.67 -16.29
N PHE A 141 -5.46 -0.42 -16.68
CA PHE A 141 -6.08 0.16 -17.87
C PHE A 141 -5.65 -0.56 -19.15
N MET A 142 -4.40 -1.01 -19.24
CA MET A 142 -3.94 -1.84 -20.35
C MET A 142 -4.70 -3.17 -20.39
N THR A 143 -4.82 -3.87 -19.25
CA THR A 143 -5.55 -5.14 -19.20
C THR A 143 -7.06 -5.00 -19.45
N ALA A 144 -7.66 -3.88 -19.03
CA ALA A 144 -9.07 -3.58 -19.20
C ALA A 144 -9.39 -2.88 -20.55
N GLY A 145 -8.39 -2.57 -21.38
CA GLY A 145 -8.57 -1.92 -22.67
C GLY A 145 -9.04 -0.47 -22.60
N VAL A 146 -8.78 0.24 -21.50
CA VAL A 146 -9.21 1.63 -21.29
C VAL A 146 -8.38 2.57 -22.17
N LYS A 147 -9.04 3.31 -23.07
CA LYS A 147 -8.41 4.25 -24.01
C LYS A 147 -8.52 5.72 -23.61
N HIS A 148 -9.45 6.06 -22.71
CA HIS A 148 -9.70 7.44 -22.29
C HIS A 148 -9.28 7.67 -20.83
N SER A 149 -8.03 8.10 -20.62
CA SER A 149 -7.43 8.33 -19.30
C SER A 149 -7.25 9.80 -18.92
N ARG A 150 -7.72 10.73 -19.76
CA ARG A 150 -7.38 12.17 -19.67
C ARG A 150 -7.66 12.82 -18.32
N TYR A 151 -8.72 12.38 -17.64
CA TYR A 151 -9.14 12.92 -16.34
C TYR A 151 -8.75 12.03 -15.17
N THR A 152 -8.30 10.81 -15.44
CA THR A 152 -8.00 9.82 -14.41
C THR A 152 -6.89 10.31 -13.50
N LEU A 153 -5.80 10.84 -14.06
CA LEU A 153 -4.67 11.31 -13.26
C LEU A 153 -5.08 12.44 -12.31
N ALA A 154 -5.77 13.47 -12.84
CA ALA A 154 -6.22 14.60 -12.03
C ALA A 154 -7.20 14.16 -10.93
N GLY A 155 -8.17 13.31 -11.26
CA GLY A 155 -9.12 12.75 -10.28
C GLY A 155 -8.43 11.89 -9.21
N ALA A 156 -7.47 11.05 -9.61
CA ALA A 156 -6.72 10.19 -8.70
C ALA A 156 -5.81 11.00 -7.76
N LEU A 157 -5.17 12.07 -8.25
CA LEU A 157 -4.38 12.98 -7.42
C LEU A 157 -5.25 13.73 -6.42
N LEU A 158 -6.43 14.21 -6.83
CA LEU A 158 -7.39 14.86 -5.92
C LEU A 158 -7.91 13.89 -4.84
N ALA A 159 -8.25 12.66 -5.23
CA ALA A 159 -8.68 11.62 -4.29
C ALA A 159 -7.56 11.26 -3.31
N THR A 160 -6.32 11.16 -3.80
CA THR A 160 -5.14 10.92 -2.97
C THR A 160 -4.94 12.06 -1.97
N PHE A 161 -5.00 13.31 -2.42
CA PHE A 161 -4.89 14.47 -1.54
C PHE A 161 -5.98 14.49 -0.45
N ALA A 162 -7.23 14.21 -0.81
CA ALA A 162 -8.33 14.10 0.15
C ALA A 162 -8.10 12.95 1.15
N GLY A 163 -7.60 11.80 0.68
CA GLY A 163 -7.23 10.67 1.53
C GLY A 163 -6.12 11.00 2.53
N LEU A 164 -5.10 11.75 2.10
CA LEU A 164 -4.02 12.23 2.96
C LEU A 164 -4.55 13.21 4.02
N ALA A 165 -5.36 14.19 3.62
CA ALA A 165 -5.97 15.12 4.56
C ALA A 165 -6.85 14.39 5.59
N ALA A 166 -7.67 13.43 5.15
CA ALA A 166 -8.47 12.59 6.04
C ALA A 166 -7.60 11.74 6.98
N SER A 167 -6.45 11.24 6.51
CA SER A 167 -5.54 10.44 7.34
C SER A 167 -4.95 11.25 8.51
N VAL A 168 -4.61 12.52 8.29
CA VAL A 168 -4.16 13.44 9.34
C VAL A 168 -5.27 13.68 10.35
N PHE A 169 -6.45 14.07 9.86
CA PHE A 169 -7.61 14.35 10.71
C PHE A 169 -8.01 13.14 11.57
N LEU A 170 -8.06 11.94 10.99
CA LEU A 170 -8.44 10.73 11.71
C LEU A 170 -7.36 10.29 12.70
N ALA A 171 -6.07 10.41 12.36
CA ALA A 171 -5.01 10.12 13.32
C ALA A 171 -5.07 11.07 14.52
N ASP A 172 -5.28 12.37 14.28
CA ASP A 172 -5.42 13.38 15.34
C ASP A 172 -6.69 13.20 16.17
N LEU A 173 -7.76 12.62 15.61
CA LEU A 173 -8.95 12.23 16.36
C LEU A 173 -8.72 10.98 17.22
N LEU A 174 -7.90 10.03 16.75
CA LEU A 174 -7.65 8.76 17.43
C LEU A 174 -6.60 8.87 18.54
N LEU A 175 -5.59 9.74 18.41
CA LEU A 175 -4.54 9.96 19.41
C LEU A 175 -5.05 10.42 20.80
N PRO A 176 -6.02 11.35 20.94
CA PRO A 176 -6.54 11.76 22.25
C PRO A 176 -7.39 10.68 22.95
N LEU A 177 -7.69 9.56 22.28
CA LEU A 177 -8.47 8.46 22.88
C LEU A 177 -7.63 7.47 23.73
N GLY A 178 -6.32 7.70 23.88
CA GLY A 178 -5.49 6.96 24.84
C GLY A 178 -5.38 5.46 24.56
N LEU A 179 -5.03 5.10 23.33
CA LEU A 179 -4.50 3.77 23.00
C LEU A 179 -3.00 3.71 23.37
#